data_AF-A0A941P3S5-F1
#
_entry.id   AF-A0A941P3S5-F1
#
_cell.length_a   1.000
_cell.length_b   1.000
_cell.length_c   1.000
_cell.angle_alpha   90.00
_cell.angle_beta   90.00
_cell.angle_gamma   90.00
#
_symmetry.space_group_name_H-M   'P 1'
#
loop_
_entity.id
_entity.type
_entity.pdbx_description
1 polymer ?
#
loop_
_entity_poly.entity_id
_entity_poly.type
_entity_poly.pdbx_seq_one_letter_code
_entity_poly.pdbx_strand_id
1 'polypeptide(L)'
;IDDMAGMDELEAQAAYVELFDRGRATSLYLFEHVHGDSRDRGPAMIDLAQTYEKAGLYLAPDELPDYLPVVLEFASTQPPKEARAFLSETAHILNSVLGALQQRDSAYAAVLAALVELAGEKVQPANPAPEESMDASWAEPAAFDGCSAAGQAGPGQPQPIRIVRRESDRSTAATTQHQGASS
;
A
#
# COMPACT_ATOMS: atom_id res chain seq x y z
N ILE A 1 2.76 29.49 3.23
CA ILE A 1 4.03 28.99 3.82
C ILE A 1 4.26 29.62 5.19
N ASP A 2 4.11 30.94 5.34
CA ASP A 2 4.27 31.64 6.63
C ASP A 2 3.34 31.13 7.75
N ASP A 3 2.14 30.65 7.42
CA ASP A 3 1.16 30.15 8.40
C ASP A 3 1.65 28.88 9.13
N MET A 4 2.41 28.02 8.44
CA MET A 4 2.96 26.79 9.03
C MET A 4 4.12 27.06 10.00
N ALA A 5 4.82 28.19 9.84
CA ALA A 5 5.99 28.53 10.66
C ALA A 5 5.64 29.08 12.05
N GLY A 6 4.37 29.42 12.28
CA GLY A 6 3.86 29.97 13.54
C GLY A 6 3.04 29.01 14.40
N MET A 7 2.78 27.79 13.92
CA MET A 7 1.99 26.79 14.63
C MET A 7 2.79 26.09 15.73
N ASP A 8 2.12 25.69 16.81
CA ASP A 8 2.71 24.76 17.78
C ASP A 8 3.05 23.43 17.09
N GLU A 9 4.10 22.74 17.55
CA GLU A 9 4.58 21.52 16.93
C GLU A 9 3.52 20.41 16.91
N LEU A 10 2.77 20.25 18.01
CA LEU A 10 1.73 19.23 18.10
C LEU A 10 0.54 19.57 17.19
N GLU A 11 0.20 20.84 17.08
CA GLU A 11 -0.85 21.32 16.17
C GLU A 11 -0.44 21.11 14.71
N ALA A 12 0.82 21.39 14.36
CA ALA A 12 1.34 21.17 13.02
C ALA A 12 1.35 19.67 12.64
N GLN A 13 1.78 18.80 13.56
CA GLN A 13 1.74 17.35 13.36
C GLN A 13 0.30 16.84 13.20
N ALA A 14 -0.62 17.28 14.05
CA ALA A 14 -2.03 16.91 13.97
C ALA A 14 -2.64 17.37 12.64
N ALA A 15 -2.37 18.61 12.21
CA ALA A 15 -2.85 19.13 10.93
C ALA A 15 -2.26 18.37 9.73
N TYR A 16 -1.01 17.94 9.81
CA TYR A 16 -0.38 17.12 8.77
C TYR A 16 -1.06 15.75 8.65
N VAL A 17 -1.24 15.04 9.76
CA VAL A 17 -1.91 13.73 9.81
C VAL A 17 -3.36 13.86 9.35
N GLU A 18 -4.08 14.89 9.80
CA GLU A 18 -5.45 15.17 9.37
C GLU A 18 -5.52 15.38 7.84
N LEU A 19 -4.52 16.03 7.27
CA LEU A 19 -4.48 16.33 5.84
C LEU A 19 -4.11 15.12 4.98
N PHE A 20 -3.09 14.33 5.37
CA PHE A 20 -2.51 13.31 4.50
C PHE A 20 -2.95 11.87 4.83
N ASP A 21 -3.37 11.59 6.06
CA ASP A 21 -3.60 10.20 6.51
C ASP A 21 -5.08 9.83 6.66
N ARG A 22 -6.02 10.80 6.56
CA ARG A 22 -7.46 10.54 6.76
C ARG A 22 -8.23 10.08 5.53
N GLY A 23 -7.69 10.30 4.34
CA GLY A 23 -8.42 10.05 3.09
C GLY A 23 -7.49 9.78 1.93
N ARG A 24 -8.01 9.08 0.93
CA ARG A 24 -7.25 8.68 -0.26
C ARG A 24 -6.87 9.87 -1.11
N ALA A 25 -7.72 10.90 -1.23
CA ALA A 25 -7.56 11.98 -2.19
C ALA A 25 -6.27 12.78 -1.99
N THR A 26 -5.82 12.91 -0.75
CA THR A 26 -4.58 13.61 -0.40
C THR A 26 -3.46 12.66 0.03
N SER A 27 -3.71 11.36 0.16
CA SER A 27 -2.72 10.35 0.57
C SER A 27 -1.41 10.46 -0.20
N LEU A 28 -0.29 10.36 0.53
CA LEU A 28 1.06 10.39 -0.04
C LEU A 28 1.56 9.01 -0.48
N TYR A 29 0.74 7.96 -0.36
CA TYR A 29 1.05 6.62 -0.85
C TYR A 29 0.59 6.48 -2.30
N LEU A 30 1.54 6.53 -3.23
CA LEU A 30 1.24 6.66 -4.66
C LEU A 30 0.39 5.51 -5.21
N PHE A 31 0.61 4.29 -4.74
CA PHE A 31 -0.13 3.14 -5.26
C PHE A 31 -1.56 3.05 -4.73
N GLU A 32 -1.91 3.79 -3.68
CA GLU A 32 -3.30 3.91 -3.24
C GLU A 32 -4.18 4.57 -4.31
N HIS A 33 -3.63 5.54 -5.05
CA HIS A 33 -4.30 6.25 -6.14
C HIS A 33 -4.47 5.40 -7.40
N VAL A 34 -3.54 4.48 -7.64
CA VAL A 34 -3.51 3.66 -8.87
C VAL A 34 -4.21 2.33 -8.68
N HIS A 35 -3.93 1.65 -7.57
CA HIS A 35 -4.36 0.28 -7.32
C HIS A 35 -5.41 0.17 -6.22
N GLY A 36 -5.50 1.15 -5.30
CA GLY A 36 -6.34 1.02 -4.11
C GLY A 36 -6.06 -0.29 -3.37
N ASP A 37 -7.12 -1.05 -3.11
CA ASP A 37 -7.03 -2.38 -2.48
C ASP A 37 -6.84 -3.53 -3.47
N SER A 38 -6.48 -3.22 -4.73
CA SER A 38 -6.21 -4.24 -5.75
C SER A 38 -5.05 -5.15 -5.32
N ARG A 39 -5.14 -6.42 -5.73
CA ARG A 39 -4.08 -7.41 -5.61
C ARG A 39 -2.82 -7.02 -6.38
N ASP A 40 -2.93 -6.11 -7.35
CA ASP A 40 -1.81 -5.61 -8.14
C ASP A 40 -0.87 -4.70 -7.34
N ARG A 41 -1.32 -4.17 -6.19
CA ARG A 41 -0.49 -3.32 -5.32
C ARG A 41 0.75 -4.04 -4.81
N GLY A 42 0.62 -5.31 -4.41
CA GLY A 42 1.73 -6.10 -3.86
C GLY A 42 2.90 -6.26 -4.84
N PRO A 43 2.66 -6.78 -6.07
CA PRO A 43 3.69 -6.84 -7.10
C PRO A 43 4.32 -5.48 -7.42
N ALA A 44 3.54 -4.40 -7.52
CA ALA A 44 4.07 -3.06 -7.77
C ALA A 44 5.04 -2.59 -6.67
N MET A 45 4.73 -2.88 -5.39
CA MET A 45 5.62 -2.57 -4.26
C MET A 45 6.97 -3.29 -4.37
N ILE A 46 6.95 -4.56 -4.77
CA ILE A 46 8.15 -5.36 -4.95
C ILE A 46 9.01 -4.78 -6.08
N ASP A 47 8.40 -4.46 -7.21
CA ASP A 47 9.10 -3.92 -8.38
C ASP A 47 9.74 -2.55 -8.07
N LEU A 48 9.05 -1.70 -7.31
CA LEU A 48 9.56 -0.41 -6.87
C LEU A 48 10.72 -0.56 -5.86
N ALA A 49 10.57 -1.43 -4.87
CA ALA A 49 11.65 -1.73 -3.92
C ALA A 49 12.91 -2.25 -4.63
N GLN A 50 12.76 -3.17 -5.60
CA GLN A 50 13.88 -3.65 -6.41
C GLN A 50 14.53 -2.55 -7.24
N THR A 51 13.78 -1.52 -7.64
CA THR A 51 14.32 -0.36 -8.35
C THR A 51 15.25 0.44 -7.45
N TYR A 52 14.90 0.60 -6.17
CA TYR A 52 15.73 1.26 -5.17
C TYR A 52 16.99 0.44 -4.86
N GLU A 53 16.84 -0.87 -4.67
CA GLU A 53 17.97 -1.77 -4.40
C GLU A 53 19.00 -1.79 -5.53
N LYS A 54 18.56 -1.70 -6.80
CA LYS A 54 19.46 -1.59 -7.97
C LYS A 54 20.31 -0.32 -7.95
N ALA A 55 19.84 0.74 -7.29
CA ALA A 55 20.60 1.96 -7.06
C ALA A 55 21.43 1.91 -5.76
N GLY A 56 21.40 0.79 -5.02
CA GLY A 56 22.11 0.61 -3.77
C GLY A 56 21.40 1.21 -2.55
N LEU A 57 20.11 1.53 -2.68
CA LEU A 57 19.28 2.08 -1.61
C LEU A 57 18.38 0.99 -1.01
N TYR A 58 18.30 0.93 0.31
CA TYR A 58 17.54 -0.07 1.05
C TYR A 58 16.58 0.64 2.00
N LEU A 59 15.32 0.21 2.01
CA LEU A 59 14.27 0.79 2.84
C LEU A 59 14.47 0.42 4.31
N ALA A 60 14.07 1.33 5.20
CA ALA A 60 13.92 1.01 6.61
C ALA A 60 12.79 -0.01 6.81
N PRO A 61 12.81 -0.81 7.89
CA PRO A 61 11.79 -1.86 8.13
C PRO A 61 10.34 -1.35 8.22
N ASP A 62 10.15 -0.08 8.54
CA ASP A 62 8.88 0.61 8.75
C ASP A 62 8.50 1.57 7.61
N GLU A 63 9.27 1.60 6.51
CA GLU A 63 8.99 2.43 5.35
C GLU A 63 8.44 1.62 4.18
N LEU A 64 7.45 2.19 3.49
CA LEU A 64 6.92 1.63 2.25
C LEU A 64 7.55 2.31 1.03
N PRO A 65 7.81 1.56 -0.06
CA PRO A 65 8.49 2.10 -1.23
C PRO A 65 7.69 3.19 -1.95
N ASP A 66 6.36 3.16 -1.88
CA ASP A 66 5.49 4.10 -2.61
C ASP A 66 5.15 5.37 -1.82
N TYR A 67 5.71 5.56 -0.63
CA TYR A 67 5.54 6.78 0.14
C TYR A 67 6.27 7.93 -0.56
N LEU A 68 5.57 9.01 -0.92
CA LEU A 68 6.11 10.08 -1.75
C LEU A 68 7.48 10.62 -1.26
N PRO A 69 7.72 10.89 0.04
CA PRO A 69 9.04 11.28 0.53
C PRO A 69 10.15 10.28 0.20
N VAL A 70 9.90 8.97 0.32
CA VAL A 70 10.86 7.91 -0.05
C VAL A 70 11.12 7.93 -1.57
N VAL A 71 10.07 8.11 -2.37
CA VAL A 71 10.17 8.27 -3.83
C VAL A 71 11.04 9.48 -4.19
N LEU A 72 10.87 10.60 -3.49
CA LEU A 72 11.63 11.83 -3.70
C LEU A 72 13.09 11.70 -3.23
N GLU A 73 13.33 11.01 -2.11
CA GLU A 73 14.68 10.70 -1.65
C GLU A 73 15.43 9.87 -2.69
N PHE A 74 14.81 8.81 -3.19
CA PHE A 74 15.36 8.03 -4.30
C PHE A 74 15.65 8.92 -5.52
N ALA A 75 14.66 9.71 -5.98
CA ALA A 75 14.82 10.57 -7.15
C ALA A 75 15.97 11.58 -6.99
N SER A 76 16.21 12.09 -5.77
CA SER A 76 17.29 13.03 -5.47
C SER A 76 18.70 12.46 -5.66
N THR A 77 18.84 11.13 -5.60
CA THR A 77 20.11 10.42 -5.80
C THR A 77 20.39 10.07 -7.26
N GLN A 78 19.37 10.19 -8.12
CA GLN A 78 19.49 9.86 -9.54
C GLN A 78 20.04 11.05 -10.34
N PRO A 79 20.70 10.80 -11.50
CA PRO A 79 21.08 11.91 -12.35
C PRO A 79 19.84 12.68 -12.84
N PRO A 80 19.93 14.00 -13.12
CA PRO A 80 18.76 14.85 -13.29
C PRO A 80 17.78 14.41 -14.38
N LYS A 81 18.28 13.74 -15.43
CA LYS A 81 17.44 13.26 -16.54
C LYS A 81 16.60 12.07 -16.11
N GLU A 82 17.21 11.11 -15.42
CA GLU A 82 16.58 9.92 -14.87
C GLU A 82 15.61 10.29 -13.75
N ALA A 83 15.99 11.22 -12.86
CA ALA A 83 15.11 11.74 -11.81
C ALA A 83 13.85 12.37 -12.41
N ARG A 84 13.99 13.21 -13.45
CA ARG A 84 12.85 13.81 -14.16
C ARG A 84 11.97 12.76 -14.85
N ALA A 85 12.58 11.78 -15.52
CA ALA A 85 11.83 10.71 -16.17
C ALA A 85 11.02 9.91 -15.14
N PHE A 86 11.64 9.55 -14.02
CA PHE A 86 10.97 8.84 -12.93
C PHE A 86 9.82 9.64 -12.31
N LEU A 87 10.03 10.93 -12.03
CA LEU A 87 8.95 11.80 -11.54
C LEU A 87 7.82 12.02 -12.57
N SER A 88 8.13 11.96 -13.87
CA SER A 88 7.10 12.08 -14.91
C SER A 88 6.12 10.90 -14.92
N GLU A 89 6.58 9.70 -14.52
CA GLU A 89 5.72 8.52 -14.41
C GLU A 89 4.65 8.70 -13.31
N THR A 90 4.99 9.43 -12.24
CA THR A 90 4.10 9.69 -11.09
C THR A 90 3.30 11.00 -11.23
N ALA A 91 3.57 11.82 -12.26
CA ALA A 91 3.02 13.16 -12.39
C ALA A 91 1.48 13.23 -12.44
N HIS A 92 0.83 12.19 -12.98
CA HIS A 92 -0.64 12.12 -12.96
C HIS A 92 -1.20 11.97 -11.54
N ILE A 93 -0.52 11.20 -10.68
CA ILE A 93 -0.85 11.04 -9.26
C ILE A 93 -0.61 12.36 -8.53
N LEU A 94 0.55 12.98 -8.76
CA LEU A 94 0.88 14.29 -8.18
C LEU A 94 -0.15 15.36 -8.55
N ASN A 95 -0.63 15.37 -9.80
CA ASN A 95 -1.72 16.27 -10.21
C ASN A 95 -3.04 15.97 -9.50
N SER A 96 -3.38 14.70 -9.29
CA SER A 96 -4.58 14.30 -8.53
C SER A 96 -4.53 14.83 -7.09
N VAL A 97 -3.43 14.56 -6.39
CA VAL A 97 -3.20 15.04 -5.02
C VAL A 97 -3.17 16.57 -4.97
N LEU A 98 -2.54 17.22 -5.95
CA LEU A 98 -2.53 18.67 -6.09
C LEU A 98 -3.95 19.25 -6.18
N GLY A 99 -4.83 18.67 -7.00
CA GLY A 99 -6.23 19.11 -7.10
C GLY A 99 -6.98 18.98 -5.78
N ALA A 100 -6.80 17.85 -5.09
CA ALA A 100 -7.41 17.64 -3.77
C ALA A 100 -6.91 18.66 -2.74
N LEU A 101 -5.61 18.97 -2.73
CA LEU A 101 -5.02 19.99 -1.86
C LEU A 101 -5.51 21.41 -2.19
N GLN A 102 -5.68 21.72 -3.48
CA GLN A 102 -6.22 23.02 -3.93
C GLN A 102 -7.68 23.20 -3.49
N GLN A 103 -8.52 22.16 -3.56
CA GLN A 103 -9.90 22.23 -3.08
C GLN A 103 -10.01 22.48 -1.58
N ARG A 104 -8.97 22.11 -0.82
CA ARG A 104 -8.87 22.31 0.62
C ARG A 104 -8.09 23.58 1.00
N ASP A 105 -7.75 24.43 0.02
CA ASP A 105 -6.94 25.64 0.19
C ASP A 105 -5.60 25.40 0.95
N SER A 106 -5.01 24.21 0.76
CA SER A 106 -3.81 23.80 1.51
C SER A 106 -2.54 24.43 0.95
N ALA A 107 -1.68 24.94 1.84
CA ALA A 107 -0.36 25.47 1.48
C ALA A 107 0.55 24.40 0.85
N TYR A 108 0.33 23.12 1.14
CA TYR A 108 1.08 22.01 0.53
C TYR A 108 0.84 21.87 -0.98
N ALA A 109 -0.26 22.44 -1.51
CA ALA A 109 -0.50 22.47 -2.95
C ALA A 109 0.67 23.10 -3.73
N ALA A 110 1.34 24.12 -3.16
CA ALA A 110 2.51 24.72 -3.80
C ALA A 110 3.69 23.74 -3.94
N VAL A 111 3.88 22.84 -2.98
CA VAL A 111 4.93 21.82 -3.02
C VAL A 111 4.63 20.81 -4.12
N LEU A 112 3.39 20.32 -4.19
CA LEU A 112 2.99 19.35 -5.21
C LEU A 112 3.05 19.97 -6.62
N ALA A 113 2.66 21.25 -6.76
CA ALA A 113 2.80 21.98 -8.03
C ALA A 113 4.27 22.07 -8.48
N ALA A 114 5.18 22.38 -7.55
CA ALA A 114 6.62 22.42 -7.85
C ALA A 114 7.16 21.05 -8.28
N LEU A 115 6.67 19.95 -7.69
CA LEU A 115 7.06 18.59 -8.09
C LEU A 115 6.57 18.24 -9.51
N VAL A 116 5.34 18.64 -9.87
CA VAL A 116 4.81 18.47 -11.24
C VAL A 116 5.65 19.25 -12.26
N GLU A 117 6.03 20.49 -11.93
CA GLU A 117 6.93 21.27 -12.79
C GLU A 117 8.32 20.65 -12.90
N LEU A 118 8.86 20.10 -11.81
CA LEU A 118 10.16 19.43 -11.79
C LEU A 118 10.16 18.14 -12.62
N ALA A 119 9.04 17.40 -12.61
CA ALA A 119 8.79 16.29 -13.52
C ALA A 119 8.76 16.74 -14.99
N GLY A 120 8.61 18.04 -15.25
CA GLY A 120 8.52 18.62 -16.57
C GLY A 120 7.14 18.49 -17.20
N GLU A 121 6.14 18.21 -16.37
CA GLU A 121 4.74 18.11 -16.74
C GLU A 121 4.02 19.41 -16.44
N LYS A 122 2.83 19.57 -17.02
CA LYS A 122 1.99 20.74 -16.72
C LYS A 122 1.11 20.46 -15.52
N VAL A 123 1.00 21.44 -14.63
CA VAL A 123 -0.03 21.47 -13.61
C VAL A 123 -1.40 21.48 -14.32
N GLN A 124 -2.19 20.45 -14.05
CA GLN A 124 -3.54 20.32 -14.58
C GLN A 124 -4.54 20.62 -13.46
N PRO A 125 -5.65 21.32 -13.75
CA PRO A 125 -6.74 21.44 -12.80
C PRO A 125 -7.35 20.04 -12.62
N ALA A 126 -6.97 19.35 -11.55
CA ALA A 126 -7.51 18.04 -11.26
C ALA A 126 -8.93 18.17 -10.70
N ASN A 127 -9.82 17.34 -11.23
CA ASN A 127 -11.12 17.06 -10.63
C ASN A 127 -10.97 15.76 -9.84
N PRO A 128 -10.62 15.80 -8.54
CA PRO A 128 -10.52 14.60 -7.72
C PRO A 128 -11.83 13.83 -7.79
N ALA A 129 -11.74 12.50 -7.91
CA ALA A 129 -12.91 11.65 -7.79
C ALA A 129 -13.54 11.90 -6.40
N PRO A 130 -14.88 11.97 -6.30
CA PRO A 130 -15.54 12.16 -5.00
C PRO A 130 -15.09 11.05 -4.04
N GLU A 131 -14.55 11.44 -2.88
CA GLU A 131 -14.29 10.48 -1.80
C GLU A 131 -15.63 9.99 -1.26
N GLU A 132 -15.79 8.67 -1.14
CA GLU A 132 -16.84 8.10 -0.30
C GLU A 132 -16.54 8.46 1.15
N SER A 133 -17.56 8.84 1.92
CA SER A 133 -17.35 9.17 3.33
C SER A 133 -16.82 7.95 4.08
N MET A 134 -16.00 8.17 5.13
CA MET A 134 -15.56 7.07 6.01
C MET A 134 -16.75 6.20 6.44
N ASP A 135 -17.86 6.83 6.83
CA ASP A 135 -19.10 6.13 7.20
C ASP A 135 -19.67 5.23 6.08
N ALA A 136 -19.54 5.65 4.82
CA ALA A 136 -19.96 4.84 3.66
C ALA A 136 -19.01 3.67 3.40
N SER A 137 -17.68 3.87 3.56
CA SER A 137 -16.69 2.81 3.39
C SER A 137 -16.73 1.73 4.48
N TRP A 138 -17.20 2.07 5.68
CA TRP A 138 -17.40 1.15 6.81
C TRP A 138 -18.76 0.42 6.75
N ALA A 139 -19.58 0.68 5.72
CA ALA A 139 -20.84 -0.04 5.55
C ALA A 139 -20.58 -1.51 5.21
N GLU A 140 -21.02 -2.42 6.08
CA GLU A 140 -20.86 -3.86 5.82
C GLU A 140 -21.67 -4.27 4.58
N PRO A 141 -21.03 -4.84 3.55
CA PRO A 141 -21.77 -5.42 2.44
C PRO A 141 -22.63 -6.59 2.94
N ALA A 142 -23.81 -6.77 2.36
CA ALA A 142 -24.72 -7.86 2.72
C ALA A 142 -23.99 -9.22 2.58
N ALA A 143 -23.69 -9.85 3.72
CA ALA A 143 -22.76 -10.97 3.79
C ALA A 143 -23.19 -12.25 3.06
N PHE A 144 -24.42 -12.32 2.50
CA PHE A 144 -25.01 -13.59 2.04
C PHE A 144 -25.94 -13.53 0.82
N ASP A 145 -25.90 -12.50 -0.04
CA ASP A 145 -26.82 -12.44 -1.19
C ASP A 145 -26.27 -13.00 -2.53
N GLY A 146 -25.13 -13.71 -2.51
CA GLY A 146 -24.39 -14.00 -3.76
C GLY A 146 -23.73 -15.38 -3.93
N CYS A 147 -23.93 -16.33 -3.02
CA CYS A 147 -23.32 -17.66 -3.14
C CYS A 147 -24.38 -18.76 -3.33
N SER A 148 -24.98 -18.82 -4.51
CA SER A 148 -25.48 -20.10 -5.03
C SER A 148 -24.30 -20.91 -5.59
N ALA A 149 -23.31 -21.19 -4.74
CA ALA A 149 -22.26 -22.15 -5.08
C ALA A 149 -22.89 -23.54 -5.02
N ALA A 150 -22.88 -24.25 -6.14
CA ALA A 150 -23.31 -25.63 -6.24
C ALA A 150 -22.66 -26.48 -5.15
N GLY A 151 -23.43 -26.84 -4.11
CA GLY A 151 -22.92 -27.65 -3.01
C GLY A 151 -23.60 -27.45 -1.65
N GLN A 152 -24.37 -26.39 -1.44
CA GLN A 152 -25.12 -26.21 -0.20
C GLN A 152 -26.61 -26.45 -0.44
N ALA A 153 -27.09 -27.61 0.00
CA ALA A 153 -28.51 -27.86 0.13
C ALA A 153 -29.11 -27.00 1.25
N GLY A 154 -30.33 -26.52 1.05
CA GLY A 154 -31.06 -25.68 2.00
C GLY A 154 -31.30 -26.32 3.37
N PRO A 155 -31.70 -25.52 4.38
CA PRO A 155 -31.88 -25.96 5.75
C PRO A 155 -32.86 -27.13 5.84
N GLY A 156 -32.41 -28.26 6.39
CA GLY A 156 -33.21 -29.48 6.57
C GLY A 156 -32.65 -30.74 5.89
N GLN A 157 -31.59 -30.64 5.08
CA GLN A 157 -30.95 -31.84 4.52
C GLN A 157 -29.84 -32.38 5.43
N PRO A 158 -29.86 -33.68 5.80
CA PRO A 158 -28.85 -34.28 6.65
C PRO A 158 -27.50 -34.37 5.92
N GLN A 159 -26.45 -33.85 6.56
CA GLN A 159 -25.08 -33.84 6.04
C GLN A 159 -24.29 -35.06 6.56
N PRO A 160 -23.80 -35.97 5.71
CA PRO A 160 -23.00 -37.08 6.15
C PRO A 160 -21.56 -36.62 6.50
N ILE A 161 -21.19 -36.75 7.78
CA ILE A 161 -19.85 -36.44 8.27
C ILE A 161 -18.85 -37.48 7.76
N ARG A 162 -17.87 -37.06 6.95
CA ARG A 162 -16.77 -37.92 6.49
C ARG A 162 -15.52 -37.68 7.34
N ILE A 163 -15.29 -38.55 8.31
CA ILE A 163 -14.09 -38.51 9.16
C ILE A 163 -12.94 -39.17 8.41
N VAL A 164 -11.91 -38.40 8.05
CA VAL A 164 -10.65 -38.93 7.52
C VAL A 164 -9.67 -39.17 8.67
N ARG A 165 -9.16 -40.40 8.77
CA ARG A 165 -8.16 -40.81 9.77
C ARG A 165 -6.81 -40.19 9.38
N ARG A 166 -6.21 -39.41 10.27
CA ARG A 166 -4.86 -38.84 10.10
C ARG A 166 -3.85 -39.99 10.20
N GLU A 167 -3.11 -40.25 9.14
CA GLU A 167 -2.12 -41.32 9.07
C GLU A 167 -0.80 -40.83 9.68
N SER A 168 -0.64 -41.08 10.98
CA SER A 168 0.63 -40.90 11.70
C SER A 168 0.64 -41.91 12.85
N ASP A 169 1.03 -43.15 12.55
CA ASP A 169 1.66 -44.08 13.52
C ASP A 169 1.88 -45.46 12.88
N ARG A 170 3.05 -45.65 12.24
CA ARG A 170 3.75 -46.94 12.18
C ARG A 170 5.26 -46.70 12.07
N SER A 171 5.90 -46.48 13.22
CA SER A 171 7.29 -46.92 13.40
C SER A 171 7.58 -47.19 14.87
N THR A 172 7.28 -48.41 15.29
CA THR A 172 7.82 -49.13 16.45
C THR A 172 8.02 -50.56 15.94
N ALA A 173 9.08 -51.32 16.18
CA ALA A 173 10.30 -51.17 16.94
C ALA A 173 11.23 -52.30 16.45
N ALA A 174 12.54 -52.09 16.41
CA ALA A 174 13.52 -53.18 16.41
C ALA A 174 14.79 -52.72 17.13
N THR A 175 14.80 -52.92 18.46
CA THR A 175 15.99 -52.84 19.31
C THR A 175 16.29 -54.26 19.78
N THR A 176 17.43 -54.83 19.39
CA THR A 176 18.15 -55.84 20.21
C THR A 176 19.66 -55.82 19.88
N GLN A 177 20.40 -55.26 20.83
CA GLN A 177 21.72 -55.66 21.37
C GLN A 177 23.04 -55.44 20.60
N HIS A 178 24.03 -55.14 21.43
CA HIS A 178 25.42 -54.75 21.19
C HIS A 178 26.32 -55.65 22.06
N GLN A 179 27.62 -55.75 21.71
CA GLN A 179 28.77 -56.53 22.29
C GLN A 179 29.11 -57.80 21.48
N GLY A 180 30.34 -58.17 21.11
CA GLY A 180 31.71 -57.67 21.35
C GLY A 180 32.71 -58.84 21.20
N ALA A 181 33.96 -58.53 20.79
CA ALA A 181 35.23 -59.28 20.97
C ALA A 181 35.74 -60.34 19.93
N SER A 182 37.05 -60.20 19.69
CA SER A 182 38.07 -61.02 19.02
C SER A 182 38.02 -62.54 19.16
N SER A 183 38.48 -63.23 18.12
CA SER A 183 39.69 -64.08 18.10
C SER A 183 40.16 -64.30 16.67
#